data_AF-A0A8J6BRA4-F1
#
_entry.id   AF-A0A8J6BRA4-F1
#
_cell.length_a   1.000
_cell.length_b   1.000
_cell.length_c   1.000
_cell.angle_alpha   90.00
_cell.angle_beta   90.00
_cell.angle_gamma   90.00
#
_symmetry.space_group_name_H-M   'P 1'
#
loop_
_entity.id
_entity.type
_entity.pdbx_description
1 polymer ?
#
loop_
_entity_poly.entity_id
_entity_poly.type
_entity_poly.pdbx_seq_one_letter_code
_entity_poly.pdbx_strand_id
1 'polypeptide(L)'
;MECDFCFEDSVFSETRERAAQRGQSYTAKQCEPQWFHGGLSSDDVVEVHTILKFRADLSYRQEDFEKAFKEYSECSALIPPGNNAMKRDVQESQARCLIHLGRPKEALEITQMLTKGVSNTDHLTGVLHLQATIHNHLGNLQEEVSCLQQLIALHPFNPHFWICLAECYMSLFLAISNCKEPSQSSHRFSLCPPRSLGAQRCMKDIARTIDCSVCRDDNLLPRHCNASDSSLTIYTSEEQLLTWSCTSFIRARLLLQFIQPQHASFVLENNLKTQELIEGLLEKVGLLEEQKMLIVEVMGEDLLVERTKEEGQTDIKTTQTLNSFIMTTDTDFKVRWFQKITSLGSQSVV
;
A
#
# COMPACT_ATOMS: atom_id res chain seq x y z
N MET A 1 -14.63 4.60 -61.87
CA MET A 1 -13.56 5.13 -61.01
C MET A 1 -13.67 4.33 -59.72
N GLU A 2 -13.16 3.11 -59.76
CA GLU A 2 -13.15 2.18 -58.62
C GLU A 2 -11.78 2.35 -57.95
N CYS A 3 -11.78 2.80 -56.70
CA CYS A 3 -10.58 2.82 -55.87
C CYS A 3 -10.40 1.42 -55.31
N ASP A 4 -9.46 0.68 -55.89
CA ASP A 4 -9.00 -0.62 -55.45
C ASP A 4 -8.23 -0.44 -54.13
N PHE A 5 -8.83 -0.84 -53.01
CA PHE A 5 -8.15 -0.92 -51.72
C PHE A 5 -7.37 -2.24 -51.68
N CYS A 6 -6.16 -2.27 -52.26
CA CYS A 6 -5.21 -3.32 -51.95
C CYS A 6 -4.72 -3.13 -50.50
N PHE A 7 -5.25 -3.95 -49.58
CA PHE A 7 -4.63 -4.16 -48.28
C PHE A 7 -3.21 -4.71 -48.50
N GLU A 8 -2.19 -4.01 -48.01
CA GLU A 8 -0.82 -4.56 -47.95
C GLU A 8 -0.81 -5.74 -46.95
N ASP A 9 -0.95 -6.95 -47.47
CA ASP A 9 -0.82 -8.23 -46.74
C ASP A 9 0.63 -8.51 -46.28
N SER A 10 1.51 -7.50 -46.29
CA SER A 10 2.93 -7.60 -45.93
C SER A 10 3.17 -7.64 -44.41
N VAL A 11 2.14 -7.41 -43.59
CA VAL A 11 2.21 -7.60 -42.12
C VAL A 11 2.31 -9.08 -41.73
N PHE A 12 1.93 -10.00 -42.61
CA PHE A 12 2.14 -11.44 -42.46
C PHE A 12 3.35 -11.91 -43.28
N SER A 13 4.47 -11.19 -43.18
CA SER A 13 5.75 -11.67 -43.70
C SER A 13 6.06 -13.08 -43.16
N GLU A 14 6.67 -13.89 -44.04
CA GLU A 14 6.97 -15.31 -43.86
C GLU A 14 7.29 -15.68 -42.42
N THR A 15 6.61 -16.71 -41.92
CA THR A 15 6.94 -17.32 -40.62
C THR A 15 8.43 -17.60 -40.64
N ARG A 16 9.20 -16.81 -39.88
CA ARG A 16 10.64 -17.00 -39.75
C ARG A 16 10.80 -18.43 -39.25
N GLU A 17 11.19 -19.35 -40.14
CA GLU A 17 11.46 -20.73 -39.76
C GLU A 17 12.52 -20.66 -38.66
N ARG A 18 12.09 -20.79 -37.41
CA ARG A 18 13.00 -21.12 -36.33
C ARG A 18 13.49 -22.49 -36.71
N ALA A 19 14.64 -22.54 -37.38
CA ALA A 19 15.42 -23.75 -37.51
C ALA A 19 15.40 -24.36 -36.11
N ALA A 20 14.73 -25.50 -35.97
CA ALA A 20 14.68 -26.24 -34.73
C ALA A 20 16.10 -26.76 -34.51
N GLN A 21 16.98 -25.90 -34.01
CA GLN A 21 18.30 -26.26 -33.56
C GLN A 21 18.07 -27.25 -32.43
N ARG A 22 18.25 -28.53 -32.75
CA ARG A 22 18.26 -29.60 -31.76
C ARG A 22 19.33 -29.25 -30.71
N GLY A 23 18.86 -28.98 -29.50
CA GLY A 23 19.58 -29.18 -28.25
C GLY A 23 20.96 -28.55 -28.14
N GLN A 24 21.04 -27.21 -28.11
CA GLN A 24 22.06 -26.63 -27.24
C GLN A 24 21.56 -26.82 -25.80
N SER A 25 22.30 -27.57 -24.99
CA SER A 25 22.04 -27.65 -23.55
C SER A 25 22.13 -26.24 -22.98
N TYR A 26 20.99 -25.66 -22.61
CA TYR A 26 20.98 -24.35 -21.96
C TYR A 26 21.76 -24.46 -20.65
N THR A 27 22.90 -23.79 -20.60
CA THR A 27 23.65 -23.60 -19.35
C THR A 27 23.18 -22.26 -18.79
N ALA A 28 22.52 -22.29 -17.63
CA ALA A 28 22.10 -21.07 -16.96
C ALA A 28 23.33 -20.20 -16.66
N LYS A 29 23.22 -18.90 -16.93
CA LYS A 29 24.27 -17.94 -16.55
C LYS A 29 24.39 -17.97 -15.03
N GLN A 30 25.58 -18.27 -14.53
CA GLN A 30 25.90 -18.17 -13.11
C GLN A 30 26.42 -16.77 -12.84
N CYS A 31 25.76 -16.05 -11.94
CA CYS A 31 26.25 -14.77 -11.43
C CYS A 31 26.93 -15.01 -10.09
N GLU A 32 28.18 -14.60 -9.99
CA GLU A 32 28.91 -14.67 -8.72
C GLU A 32 28.23 -13.79 -7.65
N PRO A 33 28.27 -14.19 -6.36
CA PRO A 33 27.83 -13.33 -5.28
C PRO A 33 28.51 -11.96 -5.36
N GLN A 34 27.74 -10.89 -5.20
CA GLN A 34 28.25 -9.52 -5.24
C GLN A 34 29.02 -9.17 -6.53
N TRP A 35 28.68 -9.77 -7.69
CA TRP A 35 29.31 -9.49 -8.99
C TRP A 35 29.49 -8.00 -9.32
N PHE A 36 28.60 -7.15 -8.78
CA PHE A 36 28.62 -5.70 -8.90
C PHE A 36 29.70 -4.99 -8.07
N HIS A 37 30.50 -5.69 -7.25
CA HIS A 37 31.61 -5.11 -6.48
C HIS A 37 32.90 -4.91 -7.31
N GLY A 38 33.02 -5.52 -8.49
CA GLY A 38 34.18 -5.36 -9.37
C GLY A 38 34.34 -3.92 -9.91
N GLY A 39 35.53 -3.57 -10.39
CA GLY A 39 35.77 -2.24 -10.99
C GLY A 39 34.80 -1.93 -12.14
N LEU A 40 34.44 -0.66 -12.32
CA LEU A 40 33.63 -0.18 -13.45
C LEU A 40 34.47 -0.28 -14.74
N SER A 41 34.66 -1.50 -15.25
CA SER A 41 35.49 -1.79 -16.42
C SER A 41 34.65 -1.98 -17.68
N SER A 42 33.37 -1.59 -17.65
CA SER A 42 32.48 -1.69 -18.80
C SER A 42 32.32 -0.33 -19.48
N ASP A 43 32.49 -0.32 -20.80
CA ASP A 43 32.16 0.82 -21.66
C ASP A 43 30.63 0.98 -21.84
N ASP A 44 29.83 0.01 -21.37
CA ASP A 44 28.37 0.08 -21.40
C ASP A 44 27.82 0.91 -20.24
N VAL A 45 27.36 2.10 -20.59
CA VAL A 45 26.71 3.07 -19.68
C VAL A 45 25.50 2.46 -18.95
N VAL A 46 24.75 1.54 -19.56
CA VAL A 46 23.59 0.89 -18.93
C VAL A 46 24.03 -0.10 -17.85
N GLU A 47 25.11 -0.84 -18.13
CA GLU A 47 25.71 -1.78 -17.17
C GLU A 47 26.29 -1.03 -15.96
N VAL A 48 26.97 0.11 -16.20
CA VAL A 48 27.50 0.98 -15.15
C VAL A 48 26.39 1.45 -14.19
N HIS A 49 25.26 1.94 -14.70
CA HIS A 49 24.14 2.36 -13.83
C HIS A 49 23.56 1.21 -13.01
N THR A 50 23.44 0.04 -13.64
CA THR A 50 22.93 -1.15 -12.99
C THR A 50 23.85 -1.58 -11.84
N ILE A 51 25.17 -1.58 -12.06
CA ILE A 51 26.17 -1.87 -11.03
C ILE A 51 26.08 -0.87 -9.87
N LEU A 52 26.03 0.43 -10.16
CA LEU A 52 25.94 1.47 -9.14
C LEU A 52 24.68 1.36 -8.30
N LYS A 53 23.53 1.12 -8.95
CA LYS A 53 22.27 0.89 -8.24
C LYS A 53 22.35 -0.33 -7.33
N PHE A 54 22.88 -1.46 -7.82
CA PHE A 54 23.00 -2.67 -6.99
C PHE A 54 23.92 -2.50 -5.79
N ARG A 55 24.98 -1.68 -5.88
CA ARG A 55 25.80 -1.31 -4.72
C ARG A 55 24.98 -0.55 -3.68
N ALA A 56 24.26 0.47 -4.13
CA ALA A 56 23.39 1.25 -3.26
C ALA A 56 22.29 0.40 -2.61
N ASP A 57 21.64 -0.49 -3.39
CA ASP A 57 20.65 -1.45 -2.89
C ASP A 57 21.25 -2.40 -1.83
N LEU A 58 22.51 -2.83 -2.01
CA LEU A 58 23.19 -3.66 -1.01
C LEU A 58 23.48 -2.85 0.27
N SER A 59 24.01 -1.64 0.13
CA SER A 59 24.27 -0.74 1.28
C SER A 59 22.96 -0.46 2.04
N TYR A 60 21.85 -0.28 1.32
CA TYR A 60 20.51 -0.12 1.91
C TYR A 60 20.09 -1.36 2.70
N ARG A 61 20.25 -2.56 2.12
CA ARG A 61 19.96 -3.83 2.81
C ARG A 61 20.86 -4.10 4.01
N GLN A 62 22.03 -3.48 4.07
CA GLN A 62 22.95 -3.54 5.22
C GLN A 62 22.63 -2.48 6.28
N GLU A 63 21.55 -1.72 6.09
CA GLU A 63 21.12 -0.60 6.96
C GLU A 63 22.14 0.55 7.04
N ASP A 64 23.11 0.61 6.12
CA ASP A 64 24.02 1.74 5.97
C ASP A 64 23.36 2.79 5.07
N PHE A 65 22.34 3.46 5.62
CA PHE A 65 21.49 4.39 4.88
C PHE A 65 22.23 5.63 4.38
N GLU A 66 23.27 6.07 5.10
CA GLU A 66 24.09 7.22 4.71
C GLU A 66 24.93 6.86 3.47
N LYS A 67 25.58 5.69 3.49
CA LYS A 67 26.32 5.18 2.34
C LYS A 67 25.40 4.90 1.16
N ALA A 68 24.26 4.24 1.39
CA ALA A 68 23.26 3.96 0.35
C ALA A 68 22.79 5.26 -0.31
N PHE A 69 22.44 6.29 0.47
CA PHE A 69 22.03 7.58 -0.06
C PHE A 69 23.11 8.24 -0.92
N LYS A 70 24.37 8.16 -0.49
CA LYS A 70 25.51 8.68 -1.26
C LYS A 70 25.67 7.93 -2.58
N GLU A 71 25.65 6.59 -2.57
CA GLU A 71 25.79 5.75 -3.76
C GLU A 71 24.61 5.95 -4.74
N TYR A 72 23.38 6.10 -4.25
CA TYR A 72 22.24 6.48 -5.09
C TYR A 72 22.40 7.87 -5.69
N SER A 73 22.97 8.83 -4.93
CA SER A 73 23.21 10.18 -5.43
C SER A 73 24.28 10.20 -6.53
N GLU A 74 25.34 9.41 -6.38
CA GLU A 74 26.34 9.18 -7.42
C GLU A 74 25.73 8.53 -8.66
N CYS A 75 24.89 7.51 -8.49
CA CYS A 75 24.13 6.88 -9.57
C CYS A 75 23.25 7.91 -10.29
N SER A 76 22.46 8.70 -9.56
CA SER A 76 21.55 9.72 -10.07
C SER A 76 22.25 10.77 -10.94
N ALA A 77 23.46 11.18 -10.57
CA ALA A 77 24.26 12.14 -11.33
C ALA A 77 24.73 11.61 -12.69
N LEU A 78 24.81 10.28 -12.86
CA LEU A 78 25.29 9.63 -14.08
C LEU A 78 24.14 9.22 -15.02
N ILE A 79 22.91 9.08 -14.50
CA ILE A 79 21.76 8.65 -15.30
C ILE A 79 21.44 9.65 -16.42
N PRO A 80 21.39 9.21 -17.69
CA PRO A 80 21.01 10.03 -18.83
C PRO A 80 19.58 10.58 -18.70
N PRO A 81 19.29 11.79 -19.23
CA PRO A 81 17.98 12.41 -19.11
C PRO A 81 16.83 11.61 -19.75
N GLY A 82 17.14 10.71 -20.69
CA GLY A 82 16.15 9.83 -21.34
C GLY A 82 15.77 8.59 -20.53
N ASN A 83 16.54 8.20 -19.51
CA ASN A 83 16.27 6.99 -18.73
C ASN A 83 15.39 7.29 -17.50
N ASN A 84 14.12 7.62 -17.78
CA ASN A 84 13.16 7.98 -16.74
C ASN A 84 12.86 6.85 -15.75
N ALA A 85 12.92 5.60 -16.20
CA ALA A 85 12.66 4.43 -15.35
C ALA A 85 13.71 4.31 -14.24
N MET A 86 14.99 4.28 -14.60
CA MET A 86 16.09 4.20 -13.62
C MET A 86 16.12 5.45 -12.74
N LYS A 87 15.90 6.64 -13.31
CA LYS A 87 15.89 7.89 -12.55
C LYS A 87 14.83 7.86 -11.45
N ARG A 88 13.62 7.42 -11.79
CA ARG A 88 12.52 7.28 -10.84
C ARG A 88 12.84 6.27 -9.74
N ASP A 89 13.34 5.10 -10.09
CA ASP A 89 13.71 4.02 -9.16
C ASP A 89 14.77 4.47 -8.15
N VAL A 90 15.82 5.14 -8.64
CA VAL A 90 16.87 5.74 -7.78
C VAL A 90 16.30 6.85 -6.91
N GLN A 91 15.44 7.73 -7.43
CA GLN A 91 14.79 8.77 -6.63
C GLN A 91 13.91 8.19 -5.52
N GLU A 92 13.12 7.15 -5.81
CA GLU A 92 12.31 6.44 -4.82
C GLU A 92 13.19 5.85 -3.70
N SER A 93 14.33 5.28 -4.07
CA SER A 93 15.30 4.72 -3.13
C SER A 93 16.03 5.79 -2.30
N GLN A 94 16.35 6.94 -2.90
CA GLN A 94 16.86 8.12 -2.17
C GLN A 94 15.87 8.59 -1.11
N ALA A 95 14.58 8.69 -1.46
CA ALA A 95 13.53 9.08 -0.52
C ALA A 95 13.42 8.09 0.66
N ARG A 96 13.49 6.78 0.38
CA ARG A 96 13.52 5.75 1.44
C ARG A 96 14.72 5.91 2.38
N CYS A 97 15.92 6.16 1.84
CA CYS A 97 17.09 6.43 2.68
C CYS A 97 16.88 7.67 3.57
N LEU A 98 16.34 8.75 3.01
CA LEU A 98 16.09 10.00 3.76
C LEU A 98 15.10 9.80 4.91
N ILE A 99 14.11 8.92 4.76
CA ILE A 99 13.18 8.55 5.83
C ILE A 99 13.95 7.93 7.01
N HIS A 100 14.80 6.94 6.73
CA HIS A 100 15.61 6.25 7.75
C HIS A 100 16.68 7.17 8.39
N LEU A 101 17.19 8.15 7.64
CA LEU A 101 18.12 9.16 8.14
C LEU A 101 17.44 10.28 8.95
N GLY A 102 16.12 10.20 9.19
CA GLY A 102 15.39 11.23 9.94
C GLY A 102 15.21 12.55 9.19
N ARG A 103 15.26 12.51 7.84
CA ARG A 103 15.11 13.66 6.92
C ARG A 103 13.83 13.57 6.07
N PRO A 104 12.63 13.33 6.65
CA PRO A 104 11.41 13.08 5.89
C PRO A 104 10.91 14.28 5.07
N LYS A 105 11.30 15.51 5.41
CA LYS A 105 10.94 16.71 4.63
C LYS A 105 11.61 16.71 3.25
N GLU A 106 12.86 16.29 3.18
CA GLU A 106 13.57 16.15 1.90
C GLU A 106 13.01 14.97 1.08
N ALA A 107 12.59 13.90 1.76
CA ALA A 107 11.87 12.80 1.10
C ALA A 107 10.55 13.29 0.45
N LEU A 108 9.82 14.21 1.09
CA LEU A 108 8.61 14.81 0.49
C LEU A 108 8.94 15.60 -0.79
N GLU A 109 10.03 16.36 -0.81
CA GLU A 109 10.45 17.09 -2.02
C GLU A 109 10.70 16.14 -3.20
N ILE A 110 11.30 14.98 -2.93
CA ILE A 110 11.47 13.92 -3.94
C ILE A 110 10.11 13.41 -4.43
N THR A 111 9.17 13.12 -3.52
CA THR A 111 7.83 12.66 -3.95
C THR A 111 7.10 13.68 -4.81
N GLN A 112 7.20 14.99 -4.50
CA GLN A 112 6.60 16.04 -5.32
C GLN A 112 7.18 16.10 -6.73
N MET A 113 8.47 15.82 -6.89
CA MET A 113 9.08 15.68 -8.22
C MET A 113 8.54 14.44 -8.94
N LEU A 114 8.45 13.31 -8.24
CA LEU A 114 7.94 12.05 -8.81
C LEU A 114 6.46 12.17 -9.23
N THR A 115 5.63 12.89 -8.47
CA THR A 115 4.22 13.14 -8.80
C THR A 115 4.06 13.83 -10.16
N LYS A 116 4.94 14.79 -10.48
CA LYS A 116 4.91 15.49 -11.78
C LYS A 116 5.22 14.58 -12.96
N GLY A 117 5.92 13.46 -12.72
CA GLY A 117 6.31 12.48 -13.73
C GLY A 117 5.39 11.25 -13.81
N VAL A 118 4.25 11.25 -13.13
CA VAL A 118 3.29 10.12 -13.18
C VAL A 118 2.65 10.05 -14.56
N SER A 119 2.74 8.86 -15.18
CA SER A 119 2.20 8.61 -16.53
C SER A 119 1.34 7.35 -16.62
N ASN A 120 1.39 6.48 -15.61
CA ASN A 120 0.60 5.25 -15.54
C ASN A 120 0.24 4.94 -14.07
N THR A 121 -0.61 3.93 -13.87
CA THR A 121 -1.11 3.51 -12.55
C THR A 121 0.00 2.99 -11.64
N ASP A 122 1.02 2.33 -12.18
CA ASP A 122 2.14 1.79 -11.40
C ASP A 122 3.00 2.92 -10.84
N HIS A 123 3.24 3.95 -11.65
CA HIS A 123 3.91 5.18 -11.26
C HIS A 123 3.12 5.90 -10.15
N LEU A 124 1.81 5.97 -10.28
CA LEU A 124 0.97 6.58 -9.25
C LEU A 124 1.01 5.77 -7.95
N THR A 125 0.94 4.44 -8.05
CA THR A 125 0.97 3.50 -6.91
C THR A 125 2.27 3.65 -6.12
N GLY A 126 3.43 3.64 -6.79
CA GLY A 126 4.72 3.80 -6.12
C GLY A 126 4.85 5.15 -5.40
N VAL A 127 4.36 6.24 -6.01
CA VAL A 127 4.41 7.58 -5.40
C VAL A 127 3.49 7.66 -4.18
N LEU A 128 2.24 7.20 -4.29
CA LEU A 128 1.29 7.22 -3.17
C LEU A 128 1.76 6.35 -2.01
N HIS A 129 2.36 5.19 -2.29
CA HIS A 129 2.92 4.32 -1.26
C HIS A 129 4.09 4.99 -0.53
N LEU A 130 5.00 5.64 -1.27
CA LEU A 130 6.11 6.39 -0.68
C LEU A 130 5.60 7.59 0.14
N GLN A 131 4.62 8.34 -0.36
CA GLN A 131 3.99 9.44 0.37
C GLN A 131 3.33 8.97 1.67
N ALA A 132 2.55 7.88 1.63
CA ALA A 132 1.94 7.29 2.82
C ALA A 132 3.00 6.94 3.87
N THR A 133 4.11 6.33 3.45
CA THR A 133 5.24 5.99 4.33
C THR A 133 5.85 7.25 4.96
N ILE A 134 6.11 8.28 4.17
CA ILE A 134 6.69 9.54 4.70
C ILE A 134 5.73 10.23 5.67
N HIS A 135 4.43 10.26 5.36
CA HIS A 135 3.42 10.85 6.24
C HIS A 135 3.26 10.07 7.55
N ASN A 136 3.38 8.74 7.52
CA ASN A 136 3.44 7.92 8.72
C ASN A 136 4.62 8.32 9.62
N HIS A 137 5.82 8.47 9.05
CA HIS A 137 7.02 8.90 9.78
C HIS A 137 6.92 10.34 10.32
N LEU A 138 6.21 11.22 9.62
CA LEU A 138 5.93 12.57 10.07
C LEU A 138 4.79 12.65 11.10
N GLY A 139 4.03 11.56 11.28
CA GLY A 139 2.83 11.55 12.11
C GLY A 139 1.64 12.31 11.52
N ASN A 140 1.67 12.58 10.22
CA ASN A 140 0.61 13.26 9.48
C ASN A 140 -0.45 12.25 9.04
N LEU A 141 -1.18 11.70 10.02
CA LEU A 141 -2.14 10.61 9.81
C LEU A 141 -3.21 10.95 8.76
N GLN A 142 -3.56 12.23 8.61
CA GLN A 142 -4.58 12.65 7.65
C GLN A 142 -4.12 12.47 6.19
N GLU A 143 -2.89 12.90 5.90
CA GLU A 143 -2.31 12.76 4.57
C GLU A 143 -2.00 11.30 4.25
N GLU A 144 -1.61 10.51 5.26
CA GLU A 144 -1.48 9.05 5.13
C GLU A 144 -2.83 8.40 4.75
N VAL A 145 -3.93 8.76 5.42
CA VAL A 145 -5.28 8.31 5.06
C VAL A 145 -5.63 8.69 3.63
N SER A 146 -5.35 9.93 3.20
CA SER A 146 -5.62 10.36 1.83
C SER A 146 -4.86 9.52 0.80
N CYS A 147 -3.57 9.25 1.04
CA CYS A 147 -2.76 8.41 0.18
C CYS A 147 -3.32 6.97 0.10
N LEU A 148 -3.71 6.41 1.24
CA LEU A 148 -4.26 5.05 1.33
C LEU A 148 -5.62 4.92 0.65
N GLN A 149 -6.49 5.93 0.77
CA GLN A 149 -7.78 5.95 0.05
C GLN A 149 -7.57 5.96 -1.47
N GLN A 150 -6.61 6.74 -1.97
CA GLN A 150 -6.25 6.73 -3.40
C GLN A 150 -5.65 5.40 -3.84
N LEU A 151 -4.79 4.78 -3.01
CA LEU A 151 -4.26 3.44 -3.28
C LEU A 151 -5.36 2.38 -3.35
N ILE A 152 -6.36 2.44 -2.48
CA ILE A 152 -7.52 1.54 -2.50
C ILE A 152 -8.42 1.82 -3.70
N ALA A 153 -8.56 3.07 -4.13
CA ALA A 153 -9.30 3.39 -5.35
C ALA A 153 -8.66 2.79 -6.60
N LEU A 154 -7.32 2.74 -6.66
CA LEU A 154 -6.54 2.09 -7.71
C LEU A 154 -6.57 0.56 -7.59
N HIS A 155 -6.45 0.04 -6.37
CA HIS A 155 -6.28 -1.39 -6.08
C HIS A 155 -7.29 -1.88 -5.03
N PRO A 156 -8.60 -1.89 -5.34
CA PRO A 156 -9.65 -2.16 -4.34
C PRO A 156 -9.62 -3.58 -3.76
N PHE A 157 -8.92 -4.50 -4.43
CA PHE A 157 -8.76 -5.90 -4.02
C PHE A 157 -7.42 -6.19 -3.32
N ASN A 158 -6.59 -5.17 -3.06
CA ASN A 158 -5.35 -5.36 -2.32
C ASN A 158 -5.60 -5.29 -0.79
N PRO A 159 -5.48 -6.40 -0.05
CA PRO A 159 -5.80 -6.43 1.39
C PRO A 159 -4.86 -5.55 2.23
N HIS A 160 -3.62 -5.34 1.80
CA HIS A 160 -2.63 -4.61 2.58
C HIS A 160 -3.00 -3.13 2.74
N PHE A 161 -3.50 -2.47 1.68
CA PHE A 161 -3.90 -1.06 1.79
C PHE A 161 -5.10 -0.88 2.73
N TRP A 162 -6.02 -1.84 2.76
CA TRP A 162 -7.13 -1.85 3.71
C TRP A 162 -6.67 -2.03 5.17
N ILE A 163 -5.68 -2.89 5.41
CA ILE A 163 -5.04 -3.04 6.74
C ILE A 163 -4.41 -1.72 7.18
N CYS A 164 -3.58 -1.11 6.33
CA CYS A 164 -2.92 0.16 6.65
C CYS A 164 -3.96 1.26 6.93
N LEU A 165 -5.04 1.33 6.15
CA LEU A 165 -6.12 2.31 6.36
C LEU A 165 -6.83 2.07 7.69
N ALA A 166 -7.11 0.80 8.04
CA ALA A 166 -7.72 0.44 9.30
C ALA A 166 -6.88 0.87 10.51
N GLU A 167 -5.56 0.64 10.44
CA GLU A 167 -4.61 1.05 11.46
C GLU A 167 -4.51 2.59 11.58
N CYS A 168 -4.61 3.32 10.47
CA CYS A 168 -4.64 4.78 10.49
C CYS A 168 -5.89 5.32 11.17
N TYR A 169 -7.07 4.79 10.84
CA TYR A 169 -8.31 5.17 11.52
C TYR A 169 -8.30 4.83 13.01
N MET A 170 -7.73 3.67 13.38
CA MET A 170 -7.56 3.32 14.80
C MET A 170 -6.60 4.29 15.50
N SER A 171 -5.50 4.66 14.85
CA SER A 171 -4.53 5.63 15.40
C SER A 171 -5.16 7.00 15.61
N LEU A 172 -5.99 7.47 14.66
CA LEU A 172 -6.77 8.70 14.77
C LEU A 172 -7.78 8.61 15.93
N PHE A 173 -8.53 7.51 16.04
CA PHE A 173 -9.47 7.27 17.13
C PHE A 173 -8.77 7.38 18.50
N LEU A 174 -7.65 6.67 18.67
CA LEU A 174 -6.87 6.69 19.91
C LEU A 174 -6.29 8.08 20.20
N ALA A 175 -5.85 8.82 19.18
CA ALA A 175 -5.33 10.18 19.36
C ALA A 175 -6.43 11.11 19.89
N ILE A 176 -7.64 11.05 19.35
CA ILE A 176 -8.77 11.88 19.80
C ILE A 176 -9.20 11.49 21.22
N SER A 177 -9.30 10.19 21.52
CA SER A 177 -9.72 9.73 22.85
C SER A 177 -8.72 10.09 23.95
N ASN A 178 -7.41 10.06 23.65
CA ASN A 178 -6.38 10.45 24.62
C ASN A 178 -6.33 11.97 24.89
N CYS A 179 -6.85 12.81 23.98
CA CYS A 179 -6.91 14.26 24.18
C CYS A 179 -8.03 14.72 25.14
N LYS A 180 -8.87 13.80 25.66
CA LYS A 180 -10.06 14.11 26.46
C LYS A 180 -9.88 14.01 27.99
N GLU A 181 -8.71 13.70 28.53
CA GLU A 181 -8.42 13.82 29.98
C GLU A 181 -7.18 14.69 30.27
N PRO A 182 -7.15 15.53 31.35
CA PRO A 182 -8.05 15.57 32.51
C PRO A 182 -8.68 16.96 32.79
N SER A 183 -10.01 17.05 32.80
CA SER A 183 -10.71 18.11 33.53
C SER A 183 -12.03 17.60 34.12
N GLN A 184 -11.97 17.25 35.40
CA GLN A 184 -13.00 17.28 36.44
C GLN A 184 -14.46 16.98 36.07
N SER A 185 -14.93 15.82 36.56
CA SER A 185 -16.24 15.56 37.16
C SER A 185 -17.47 16.35 36.67
N SER A 186 -18.36 15.68 35.94
CA SER A 186 -19.80 15.70 36.25
C SER A 186 -20.52 14.53 35.59
N HIS A 187 -21.45 13.94 36.34
CA HIS A 187 -22.17 12.70 36.03
C HIS A 187 -23.02 12.75 34.75
N ARG A 188 -22.85 11.78 33.84
CA ARG A 188 -23.90 10.84 33.35
C ARG A 188 -23.46 10.00 32.13
N PHE A 189 -23.97 8.76 32.14
CA PHE A 189 -23.87 7.66 31.17
C PHE A 189 -22.57 6.85 31.17
N SER A 190 -22.60 5.78 31.96
CA SER A 190 -21.63 4.69 32.00
C SER A 190 -21.84 3.74 30.81
N LEU A 191 -20.85 3.66 29.92
CA LEU A 191 -20.45 2.39 29.33
C LEU A 191 -19.33 1.85 30.22
N CYS A 192 -19.46 0.62 30.69
CA CYS A 192 -18.49 0.00 31.60
C CYS A 192 -17.07 -0.01 31.00
N PRO A 193 -16.06 0.56 31.67
CA PRO A 193 -14.67 0.32 31.28
C PRO A 193 -14.30 -1.14 31.60
N PRO A 194 -13.53 -1.83 30.74
CA PRO A 194 -13.05 -3.16 31.05
C PRO A 194 -12.22 -3.13 32.34
N ARG A 195 -12.59 -4.02 33.26
CA ARG A 195 -11.94 -4.20 34.56
C ARG A 195 -10.44 -4.45 34.38
N SER A 196 -9.68 -3.84 35.27
CA SER A 196 -8.23 -3.97 35.44
C SER A 196 -7.67 -5.36 35.13
N LEU A 197 -6.91 -5.48 34.04
CA LEU A 197 -5.89 -6.51 33.87
C LEU A 197 -4.52 -5.83 33.91
N GLY A 198 -3.66 -6.32 34.81
CA GLY A 198 -2.32 -5.82 35.01
C GLY A 198 -1.43 -5.91 33.78
N ALA A 199 -0.39 -5.07 33.77
CA ALA A 199 0.67 -5.02 32.76
C ALA A 199 0.21 -4.68 31.34
N GLN A 200 -0.28 -3.45 31.19
CA GLN A 200 -0.08 -2.51 30.07
C GLN A 200 0.76 -3.03 28.87
N ARG A 201 0.19 -3.94 28.06
CA ARG A 201 0.44 -3.97 26.61
C ARG A 201 -0.49 -2.91 26.01
N CYS A 202 0.09 -1.80 25.57
CA CYS A 202 -0.68 -0.70 24.99
C CYS A 202 -1.32 -1.19 23.68
N MET A 203 -2.54 -0.75 23.33
CA MET A 203 -3.13 -1.05 22.01
C MET A 203 -2.23 -0.65 20.82
N LYS A 204 -1.26 0.26 21.05
CA LYS A 204 -0.16 0.58 20.15
C LYS A 204 0.69 -0.64 19.73
N ASP A 205 0.73 -1.69 20.53
CA ASP A 205 1.47 -2.93 20.24
C ASP A 205 0.70 -3.87 19.31
N ILE A 206 -0.64 -3.78 19.28
CA ILE A 206 -1.47 -4.69 18.48
C ILE A 206 -1.53 -4.24 17.01
N ALA A 207 -1.62 -2.93 16.76
CA ALA A 207 -1.50 -2.36 15.40
C ALA A 207 -0.08 -2.50 14.80
N ARG A 208 0.93 -2.86 15.60
CA ARG A 208 2.29 -3.18 15.11
C ARG A 208 2.43 -4.61 14.60
N THR A 209 1.48 -5.50 14.91
CA THR A 209 1.65 -6.95 14.77
C THR A 209 1.19 -7.48 13.41
N ILE A 210 0.55 -6.68 12.55
CA ILE A 210 0.06 -7.17 11.25
C ILE A 210 1.22 -7.26 10.26
N ASP A 211 1.79 -8.47 10.18
CA ASP A 211 2.86 -8.83 9.26
C ASP A 211 2.26 -9.27 7.91
N CYS A 212 2.09 -8.31 6.99
CA CYS A 212 1.77 -8.62 5.59
C CYS A 212 3.06 -8.67 4.77
N SER A 213 3.51 -9.88 4.47
CA SER A 213 4.76 -10.24 3.80
C SER A 213 4.81 -9.90 2.29
N VAL A 214 4.24 -8.77 1.85
CA VAL A 214 4.32 -8.37 0.42
C VAL A 214 5.21 -7.15 0.22
N CYS A 215 5.38 -6.29 1.24
CA CYS A 215 6.33 -5.17 1.21
C CYS A 215 6.79 -4.85 2.64
N ARG A 216 7.85 -5.48 3.16
CA ARG A 216 8.50 -4.98 4.38
C ARG A 216 9.94 -4.59 4.10
N ASP A 217 10.20 -3.29 4.24
CA ASP A 217 11.27 -2.85 5.15
C ASP A 217 10.88 -3.34 6.55
N ASP A 218 11.73 -4.19 7.14
CA ASP A 218 11.45 -4.98 8.34
C ASP A 218 11.26 -4.15 9.64
N ASN A 219 11.28 -2.82 9.57
CA ASN A 219 11.26 -1.95 10.74
C ASN A 219 10.30 -0.77 10.57
N LEU A 220 8.99 -1.01 10.72
CA LEU A 220 8.05 0.07 11.01
C LEU A 220 8.35 0.62 12.40
N LEU A 221 9.06 1.75 12.43
CA LEU A 221 9.30 2.56 13.62
C LEU A 221 7.97 2.90 14.33
N PRO A 222 8.00 3.20 15.64
CA PRO A 222 6.79 3.58 16.38
C PRO A 222 5.99 4.66 15.63
N ARG A 223 4.72 4.37 15.29
CA ARG A 223 3.78 5.38 14.78
C ARG A 223 3.74 6.56 15.75
N HIS A 224 4.34 7.69 15.37
CA HIS A 224 4.33 8.91 16.14
C HIS A 224 3.10 9.72 15.74
N CYS A 225 2.18 9.97 16.67
CA CYS A 225 1.08 10.89 16.42
C CYS A 225 1.50 12.30 16.84
N ASN A 226 1.57 13.24 15.88
CA ASN A 226 1.72 14.65 16.21
C ASN A 226 0.35 15.20 16.60
N ALA A 227 0.17 15.58 17.87
CA ALA A 227 -1.08 16.13 18.40
C ALA A 227 -1.50 17.47 17.73
N SER A 228 -0.65 18.03 16.87
CA SER A 228 -0.85 19.33 16.21
C SER A 228 -1.63 19.27 14.90
N ASP A 229 -1.91 18.08 14.33
CA ASP A 229 -2.63 17.96 13.04
C ASP A 229 -4.16 18.03 13.25
N SER A 230 -4.58 19.15 13.83
CA SER A 230 -5.95 19.48 14.22
C SER A 230 -6.82 19.95 13.04
N SER A 231 -6.55 19.49 11.82
CA SER A 231 -7.29 19.97 10.65
C SER A 231 -8.43 19.04 10.20
N LEU A 232 -8.54 17.82 10.74
CA LEU A 232 -9.73 16.95 10.55
C LEU A 232 -10.52 16.64 11.83
N THR A 233 -10.09 17.14 12.98
CA THR A 233 -10.77 16.99 14.27
C THR A 233 -12.16 17.65 14.35
N ILE A 234 -12.62 18.33 13.28
CA ILE A 234 -13.81 19.17 13.32
C ILE A 234 -15.09 18.45 12.82
N TYR A 235 -14.99 17.32 12.09
CA TYR A 235 -16.20 16.73 11.43
C TYR A 235 -16.42 15.21 11.56
N THR A 236 -15.54 14.45 12.18
CA THR A 236 -15.72 12.99 12.31
C THR A 236 -15.80 12.58 13.78
N SER A 237 -16.86 11.85 14.16
CA SER A 237 -17.00 11.35 15.53
C SER A 237 -16.04 10.19 15.82
N GLU A 238 -15.67 10.00 17.10
CA GLU A 238 -14.85 8.84 17.51
C GLU A 238 -15.48 7.51 17.09
N GLU A 239 -16.81 7.41 17.19
CA GLU A 239 -17.59 6.25 16.78
C GLU A 239 -17.45 5.96 15.28
N GLN A 240 -17.42 7.01 14.43
CA GLN A 240 -17.20 6.87 13.00
C GLN A 240 -15.80 6.36 12.68
N LEU A 241 -14.76 6.88 13.34
CA LEU A 241 -13.38 6.41 13.14
C LEU A 241 -13.22 4.95 13.52
N LEU A 242 -13.80 4.54 14.66
CA LEU A 242 -13.80 3.15 15.08
C LEU A 242 -14.54 2.27 14.06
N THR A 243 -15.71 2.71 13.60
CA THR A 243 -16.50 2.00 12.60
C THR A 243 -15.73 1.84 11.28
N TRP A 244 -15.09 2.89 10.78
CA TRP A 244 -14.28 2.83 9.55
C TRP A 244 -13.05 1.94 9.71
N SER A 245 -12.42 1.94 10.89
CA SER A 245 -11.32 1.02 11.19
C SER A 245 -11.79 -0.44 11.15
N CYS A 246 -12.84 -0.79 11.89
CA CYS A 246 -13.42 -2.14 11.89
C CYS A 246 -13.86 -2.57 10.48
N THR A 247 -14.50 -1.66 9.74
CA THR A 247 -14.93 -1.91 8.36
C THR A 247 -13.75 -2.25 7.46
N SER A 248 -12.68 -1.47 7.54
CA SER A 248 -11.48 -1.66 6.73
C SER A 248 -10.76 -2.98 7.09
N PHE A 249 -10.70 -3.34 8.37
CA PHE A 249 -10.19 -4.64 8.81
C PHE A 249 -11.02 -5.82 8.30
N ILE A 250 -12.35 -5.73 8.41
CA ILE A 250 -13.25 -6.77 7.90
C ILE A 250 -13.07 -6.93 6.39
N ARG A 251 -13.00 -5.83 5.63
CA ARG A 251 -12.72 -5.85 4.19
C ARG A 251 -11.38 -6.51 3.87
N ALA A 252 -10.31 -6.15 4.58
CA ALA A 252 -9.01 -6.79 4.39
C ALA A 252 -9.07 -8.31 4.60
N ARG A 253 -9.75 -8.77 5.65
CA ARG A 253 -9.94 -10.19 5.94
C ARG A 253 -10.72 -10.90 4.84
N LEU A 254 -11.80 -10.31 4.34
CA LEU A 254 -12.57 -10.86 3.22
C LEU A 254 -11.73 -10.98 1.94
N LEU A 255 -10.88 -9.99 1.66
CA LEU A 255 -9.95 -10.04 0.53
C LEU A 255 -8.89 -11.13 0.69
N LEU A 256 -8.34 -11.29 1.91
CA LEU A 256 -7.42 -12.38 2.22
C LEU A 256 -8.05 -13.75 2.00
N GLN A 257 -9.32 -13.94 2.38
CA GLN A 257 -10.09 -15.16 2.12
C GLN A 257 -10.36 -15.36 0.62
N PHE A 258 -10.64 -14.27 -0.10
CA PHE A 258 -10.90 -14.30 -1.53
C PHE A 258 -9.68 -14.81 -2.32
N ILE A 259 -8.48 -14.32 -2.01
CA ILE A 259 -7.23 -14.73 -2.69
C ILE A 259 -6.62 -16.03 -2.14
N GLN A 260 -7.10 -16.51 -0.99
CA GLN A 260 -6.55 -17.68 -0.29
C GLN A 260 -6.40 -18.92 -1.17
N PRO A 261 -7.33 -19.29 -2.08
CA PRO A 261 -7.18 -20.48 -2.92
C PRO A 261 -5.98 -20.44 -3.86
N GLN A 262 -5.46 -19.23 -4.16
CA GLN A 262 -4.30 -19.02 -5.03
C GLN A 262 -2.97 -19.09 -4.26
N HIS A 263 -3.01 -19.12 -2.92
CA HIS A 263 -1.82 -19.10 -2.07
C HIS A 263 -1.40 -20.51 -1.65
N ALA A 264 -0.09 -20.73 -1.54
CA ALA A 264 0.50 -21.97 -1.05
C ALA A 264 1.71 -21.71 -0.15
N SER A 265 2.12 -22.72 0.63
CA SER A 265 3.32 -22.69 1.47
C SER A 265 3.33 -21.48 2.44
N PHE A 266 4.46 -20.78 2.57
CA PHE A 266 4.65 -19.62 3.45
C PHE A 266 3.67 -18.46 3.17
N VAL A 267 3.22 -18.29 1.92
CA VAL A 267 2.28 -17.23 1.55
C VAL A 267 0.90 -17.52 2.15
N LEU A 268 0.48 -18.79 2.12
CA LEU A 268 -0.78 -19.21 2.74
C LEU A 268 -0.70 -19.10 4.26
N GLU A 269 0.41 -19.52 4.86
CA GLU A 269 0.64 -19.38 6.30
C GLU A 269 0.56 -17.91 6.74
N ASN A 270 1.21 -16.99 6.01
CA ASN A 270 1.14 -15.58 6.33
C ASN A 270 -0.27 -15.00 6.19
N ASN A 271 -1.00 -15.41 5.15
CA ASN A 271 -2.40 -15.02 4.95
C ASN A 271 -3.26 -15.44 6.15
N LEU A 272 -3.21 -16.72 6.55
CA LEU A 272 -4.00 -17.23 7.69
C LEU A 272 -3.65 -16.53 9.01
N LYS A 273 -2.35 -16.34 9.30
CA LYS A 273 -1.90 -15.58 10.48
C LYS A 273 -2.44 -14.15 10.48
N THR A 274 -2.44 -13.49 9.31
CA THR A 274 -2.98 -12.14 9.18
C THR A 274 -4.48 -12.12 9.47
N GLN A 275 -5.25 -13.10 8.99
CA GLN A 275 -6.67 -13.22 9.29
C GLN A 275 -6.93 -13.41 10.80
N GLU A 276 -6.20 -14.30 11.46
CA GLU A 276 -6.31 -14.54 12.91
C GLU A 276 -6.01 -13.28 13.73
N LEU A 277 -4.98 -12.51 13.33
CA LEU A 277 -4.65 -11.24 13.98
C LEU A 277 -5.77 -10.21 13.83
N ILE A 278 -6.36 -10.10 12.65
CA ILE A 278 -7.50 -9.21 12.40
C ILE A 278 -8.70 -9.63 13.27
N GLU A 279 -8.99 -10.93 13.37
CA GLU A 279 -10.10 -11.43 14.19
C GLU A 279 -9.88 -11.13 15.67
N GLY A 280 -8.69 -11.40 16.20
CA GLY A 280 -8.34 -11.08 17.59
C GLY A 280 -8.33 -9.58 17.89
N LEU A 281 -8.14 -8.72 16.87
CA LEU A 281 -8.31 -7.27 16.98
C LEU A 281 -9.79 -6.88 17.08
N LEU A 282 -10.63 -7.41 16.19
CA LEU A 282 -12.05 -7.12 16.15
C LEU A 282 -12.78 -7.60 17.42
N GLU A 283 -12.38 -8.74 17.97
CA GLU A 283 -12.90 -9.25 19.26
C GLU A 283 -12.61 -8.29 20.42
N LYS A 284 -11.41 -7.70 20.46
CA LYS A 284 -11.03 -6.73 21.51
C LYS A 284 -11.77 -5.41 21.40
N VAL A 285 -12.12 -4.99 20.19
CA VAL A 285 -12.93 -3.79 19.97
C VAL A 285 -14.38 -4.02 20.44
N GLY A 286 -14.86 -5.27 20.46
CA GLY A 286 -16.18 -5.60 20.99
C GLY A 286 -17.33 -5.18 20.08
N LEU A 287 -17.17 -5.31 18.76
CA LEU A 287 -18.23 -5.02 17.79
C LEU A 287 -19.41 -5.97 17.98
N LEU A 288 -20.65 -5.45 17.92
CA LEU A 288 -21.84 -6.30 17.99
C LEU A 288 -21.87 -7.27 16.79
N GLU A 289 -22.28 -8.52 17.01
CA GLU A 289 -22.33 -9.52 15.94
C GLU A 289 -23.24 -9.09 14.78
N GLU A 290 -24.35 -8.41 15.06
CA GLU A 290 -25.23 -7.83 14.02
C GLU A 290 -24.50 -6.80 13.15
N GLN A 291 -23.70 -5.92 13.76
CA GLN A 291 -22.89 -4.93 13.04
C GLN A 291 -21.79 -5.61 12.23
N LYS A 292 -21.13 -6.63 12.78
CA LYS A 292 -20.11 -7.41 12.09
C LYS A 292 -20.67 -8.09 10.85
N MET A 293 -21.85 -8.70 10.97
CA MET A 293 -22.56 -9.35 9.86
C MET A 293 -22.94 -8.35 8.77
N LEU A 294 -23.50 -7.20 9.16
CA LEU A 294 -23.83 -6.11 8.23
C LEU A 294 -22.59 -5.65 7.44
N ILE A 295 -21.46 -5.43 8.12
CA ILE A 295 -20.22 -5.01 7.47
C ILE A 295 -19.71 -6.09 6.51
N VAL A 296 -19.76 -7.36 6.91
CA VAL A 296 -19.35 -8.49 6.06
C VAL A 296 -20.18 -8.55 4.79
N GLU A 297 -21.50 -8.38 4.90
CA GLU A 297 -22.40 -8.35 3.75
C GLU A 297 -22.05 -7.20 2.80
N VAL A 298 -22.04 -5.96 3.30
CA VAL A 298 -21.80 -4.77 2.48
C VAL A 298 -20.41 -4.78 1.85
N MET A 299 -19.37 -5.12 2.62
CA MET A 299 -17.98 -5.15 2.13
C MET A 299 -17.65 -6.43 1.35
N GLY A 300 -18.60 -7.35 1.19
CA GLY A 300 -18.44 -8.58 0.41
C GLY A 300 -19.21 -8.58 -0.93
N GLU A 301 -20.10 -7.61 -1.16
CA GLU A 301 -21.00 -7.57 -2.33
C GLU A 301 -20.24 -7.70 -3.67
N ASP A 302 -19.14 -6.96 -3.85
CA ASP A 302 -18.34 -6.96 -5.07
C ASP A 302 -17.50 -8.23 -5.25
N LEU A 303 -17.12 -8.90 -4.15
CA LEU A 303 -16.35 -10.14 -4.19
C LEU A 303 -17.18 -11.31 -4.74
N LEU A 304 -18.49 -11.31 -4.47
CA LEU A 304 -19.42 -12.30 -5.01
C LEU A 304 -19.54 -12.17 -6.53
N VAL A 305 -19.68 -10.94 -7.01
CA VAL A 305 -19.75 -10.65 -8.45
C VAL A 305 -18.46 -11.09 -9.14
N GLU A 306 -17.30 -10.80 -8.56
CA GLU A 306 -16.02 -11.14 -9.18
C GLU A 306 -15.78 -12.66 -9.23
N ARG A 307 -16.14 -13.40 -8.17
CA ARG A 307 -16.08 -14.87 -8.18
C ARG A 307 -16.90 -15.48 -9.32
N THR A 308 -18.08 -14.91 -9.61
CA THR A 308 -18.91 -15.38 -10.73
C THR A 308 -18.36 -15.02 -12.11
N LYS A 309 -17.54 -13.98 -12.24
CA LYS A 309 -16.88 -13.62 -13.50
C LYS A 309 -15.66 -14.48 -13.79
N GLU A 310 -14.86 -14.81 -12.78
CA GLU A 310 -13.70 -15.71 -12.93
C GLU A 310 -14.13 -17.10 -13.45
N GLU A 311 -15.34 -17.56 -13.10
CA GLU A 311 -15.93 -18.81 -13.59
C GLU A 311 -16.43 -18.73 -15.05
N GLY A 312 -16.62 -17.53 -15.61
CA GLY A 312 -17.16 -17.25 -16.94
C GLY A 312 -16.20 -16.40 -17.78
N GLN A 313 -15.05 -16.97 -18.14
CA GLN A 313 -13.91 -16.23 -18.68
C GLN A 313 -14.19 -15.45 -19.99
N THR A 314 -14.03 -14.12 -19.95
CA THR A 314 -13.31 -13.32 -20.97
C THR A 314 -12.86 -11.99 -20.33
N ASP A 315 -11.58 -11.91 -19.96
CA ASP A 315 -10.96 -10.65 -19.52
C ASP A 315 -10.76 -9.71 -20.72
N ILE A 316 -11.68 -8.76 -20.87
CA ILE A 316 -11.37 -7.53 -21.61
C ILE A 316 -10.71 -6.61 -20.59
N LYS A 317 -9.37 -6.55 -20.58
CA LYS A 317 -8.62 -5.51 -19.87
C LYS A 317 -9.14 -4.15 -20.32
N THR A 318 -10.01 -3.55 -19.51
CA THR A 318 -10.55 -2.23 -19.80
C THR A 318 -9.45 -1.23 -19.49
N THR A 319 -8.88 -0.62 -20.52
CA THR A 319 -7.96 0.51 -20.39
C THR A 319 -8.72 1.71 -19.86
N GLN A 320 -8.90 1.77 -18.53
CA GLN A 320 -9.43 2.94 -17.86
C GLN A 320 -8.32 4.00 -17.77
N THR A 321 -8.63 5.23 -18.18
CA THR A 321 -7.69 6.35 -18.19
C THR A 321 -7.23 6.67 -16.77
N LEU A 322 -5.96 6.99 -16.55
CA LEU A 322 -5.39 7.30 -15.22
C LEU A 322 -6.26 8.28 -14.38
N ASN A 323 -6.88 9.26 -15.03
CA ASN A 323 -7.77 10.23 -14.39
C ASN A 323 -9.05 9.64 -13.78
N SER A 324 -9.50 8.45 -14.20
CA SER A 324 -10.69 7.81 -13.61
C SER A 324 -10.45 7.24 -12.22
N PHE A 325 -9.19 7.07 -11.82
CA PHE A 325 -8.81 6.52 -10.52
C PHE A 325 -8.41 7.58 -9.50
N ILE A 326 -8.22 8.82 -9.94
CA ILE A 326 -7.93 9.93 -9.04
C ILE A 326 -9.21 10.27 -8.28
N MET A 327 -9.23 9.95 -6.99
CA MET A 327 -10.31 10.39 -6.12
C MET A 327 -10.19 11.90 -5.89
N THR A 328 -11.26 12.62 -6.22
CA THR A 328 -11.30 14.07 -6.09
C THR A 328 -11.42 14.52 -4.64
N THR A 329 -12.05 13.72 -3.76
CA THR A 329 -12.26 14.07 -2.36
C THR A 329 -12.30 12.85 -1.42
N ASP A 330 -11.94 13.06 -0.15
CA ASP A 330 -12.14 12.09 0.95
C ASP A 330 -13.61 11.69 1.12
N THR A 331 -14.55 12.61 0.83
CA THR A 331 -15.98 12.34 0.89
C THR A 331 -16.42 11.28 -0.11
N ASP A 332 -15.89 11.29 -1.34
CA ASP A 332 -16.25 10.32 -2.37
C ASP A 332 -15.88 8.89 -1.95
N PHE A 333 -14.75 8.73 -1.24
CA PHE A 333 -14.29 7.42 -0.76
C PHE A 333 -15.22 6.87 0.31
N LYS A 334 -15.51 7.71 1.31
CA LYS A 334 -16.37 7.35 2.43
C LYS A 334 -17.80 7.07 1.98
N VAL A 335 -18.30 7.82 1.00
CA VAL A 335 -19.61 7.57 0.38
C VAL A 335 -19.63 6.18 -0.26
N ARG A 336 -18.62 5.87 -1.09
CA ARG A 336 -18.54 4.59 -1.80
C ARG A 336 -18.46 3.39 -0.85
N TRP A 337 -17.61 3.45 0.17
CA TRP A 337 -17.27 2.28 0.98
C TRP A 337 -17.96 2.22 2.34
N PHE A 338 -18.33 3.34 2.94
CA PHE A 338 -18.82 3.39 4.32
C PHE A 338 -20.26 3.90 4.47
N GLN A 339 -20.87 4.48 3.43
CA GLN A 339 -22.21 5.07 3.54
C GLN A 339 -23.27 4.04 3.95
N LYS A 340 -23.33 2.88 3.28
CA LYS A 340 -24.31 1.83 3.56
C LYS A 340 -24.26 1.36 5.02
N ILE A 341 -23.05 1.18 5.56
CA ILE A 341 -22.81 0.76 6.95
C ILE A 341 -23.31 1.83 7.92
N THR A 342 -22.99 3.09 7.64
CA THR A 342 -23.38 4.23 8.49
C THR A 342 -24.90 4.47 8.47
N SER A 343 -25.56 4.31 7.31
CA SER A 343 -27.00 4.50 7.17
C SER A 343 -27.82 3.40 7.83
N LEU A 344 -27.35 2.15 7.78
CA LEU A 344 -28.09 0.99 8.30
C LEU A 344 -27.91 0.82 9.81
N GLY A 345 -26.74 1.18 10.37
CA GLY A 345 -26.52 1.19 11.83
C GLY A 345 -27.38 2.22 12.58
N SER A 346 -27.86 3.26 11.89
CA SER A 346 -28.74 4.28 12.48
C SER A 346 -30.22 3.84 12.55
N GLN A 347 -30.61 2.77 11.84
CA GLN A 347 -31.99 2.27 11.79
C GLN A 347 -32.29 1.22 12.87
N SER A 348 -31.28 0.74 13.60
CA SER A 348 -31.40 -0.29 14.64
C SER A 348 -31.73 0.26 16.04
N VAL A 349 -31.96 1.57 16.18
CA VAL A 349 -32.13 2.28 17.47
C VAL A 349 -33.54 2.89 17.62
N VAL A 350 -34.56 2.38 16.91
CA VAL A 350 -35.96 2.82 17.07
C VAL A 350 -36.85 1.70 17.59
#